data_AF-A0A9E3INH8-F1
#
_entry.id   AF-A0A9E3INH8-F1
#
_cell.length_a   1.000
_cell.length_b   1.000
_cell.length_c   1.000
_cell.angle_alpha   90.00
_cell.angle_beta   90.00
_cell.angle_gamma   90.00
#
_symmetry.space_group_name_H-M   'P 1'
#
loop_
_entity.id
_entity.type
_entity.pdbx_description
1 polymer ?
#
loop_
_entity_poly.entity_id
_entity_poly.type
_entity_poly.pdbx_seq_one_letter_code
_entity_poly.pdbx_strand_id
1 'polypeptide(L)'
;MPRNNAFLPAAIERLGSVPGVRKLDDPETRGLSIELIRSDRRRWIYRRRIPATNVIVTIRGGIFPAVSIGDARQWATTLNAQVEAGIDPRASTGRTSRARSRTRSISTKATSRPRWRTSLSTR
;
A
#
# COMPACT_ATOMS: atom_id res chain seq x y z
N MET A 1 -14.85 7.78 -30.04
CA MET A 1 -15.09 6.43 -29.49
C MET A 1 -14.59 6.37 -28.06
N PRO A 2 -15.47 6.19 -27.04
CA PRO A 2 -15.00 5.93 -25.69
C PRO A 2 -14.35 4.54 -25.65
N ARG A 3 -13.10 4.45 -25.21
CA ARG A 3 -12.53 3.16 -24.82
C ARG A 3 -13.15 2.79 -23.48
N ASN A 4 -14.18 1.96 -23.51
CA ASN A 4 -14.75 1.35 -22.32
C ASN A 4 -13.71 0.38 -21.73
N ASN A 5 -12.72 0.93 -21.00
CA ASN A 5 -11.91 0.19 -20.04
C ASN A 5 -12.81 -0.16 -18.85
N ALA A 6 -13.79 -1.03 -19.10
CA ALA A 6 -14.64 -1.60 -18.08
C ALA A 6 -13.77 -2.32 -17.05
N PHE A 7 -14.11 -2.17 -15.77
CA PHE A 7 -13.33 -2.70 -14.65
C PHE A 7 -13.57 -4.20 -14.47
N LEU A 8 -13.14 -4.96 -15.48
CA LEU A 8 -13.37 -6.39 -15.62
C LEU A 8 -12.11 -7.19 -15.24
N PRO A 9 -12.22 -8.47 -14.84
CA PRO A 9 -11.08 -9.31 -14.51
C PRO A 9 -10.00 -9.31 -15.60
N ALA A 10 -10.40 -9.44 -16.88
CA ALA A 10 -9.50 -9.39 -18.02
C ALA A 10 -8.75 -8.04 -18.18
N ALA A 11 -9.32 -6.92 -17.75
CA ALA A 11 -8.64 -5.62 -17.76
C ALA A 11 -7.60 -5.52 -16.61
N ILE A 12 -7.91 -6.13 -15.46
CA ILE A 12 -7.00 -6.23 -14.30
C ILE A 12 -5.82 -7.18 -14.60
N GLU A 13 -6.07 -8.27 -15.32
CA GLU A 13 -5.04 -9.21 -15.76
C GLU A 13 -4.07 -8.56 -16.76
N ARG A 14 -4.59 -7.73 -17.69
CA ARG A 14 -3.79 -6.94 -18.65
C ARG A 14 -3.06 -5.74 -18.01
N LEU A 15 -3.19 -5.52 -16.70
CA LEU A 15 -2.48 -4.45 -16.00
C LEU A 15 -0.97 -4.72 -16.04
N GLY A 16 -0.20 -3.78 -16.60
CA GLY A 16 1.23 -3.96 -16.89
C GLY A 16 1.57 -4.49 -18.29
N SER A 17 0.59 -4.95 -19.09
CA SER A 17 0.83 -5.31 -20.50
C SER A 17 1.07 -4.10 -21.40
N VAL A 18 0.61 -2.91 -20.99
CA VAL A 18 0.86 -1.64 -21.68
C VAL A 18 1.89 -0.83 -20.87
N PRO A 19 2.98 -0.34 -21.48
CA PRO A 19 3.95 0.52 -20.80
C PRO A 19 3.30 1.70 -20.09
N GLY A 20 3.72 1.97 -18.86
CA GLY A 20 3.19 3.07 -18.02
C GLY A 20 1.86 2.76 -17.30
N VAL A 21 1.04 1.82 -17.76
CA VAL A 21 -0.26 1.51 -17.14
C VAL A 21 -0.11 0.49 -16.00
N ARG A 22 0.07 0.98 -14.78
CA ARG A 22 0.31 0.17 -13.57
C ARG A 22 -0.81 0.25 -12.52
N LYS A 23 -1.81 1.10 -12.75
CA LYS A 23 -2.96 1.31 -11.85
C LYS A 23 -4.24 1.43 -12.68
N LEU A 24 -5.33 0.88 -12.16
CA LEU A 24 -6.68 0.98 -12.71
C LEU A 24 -7.63 1.39 -11.58
N ASP A 25 -8.51 2.36 -11.82
CA ASP A 25 -9.50 2.84 -10.85
C ASP A 25 -10.87 2.22 -11.17
N ASP A 26 -11.62 1.82 -10.14
CA ASP A 26 -12.97 1.26 -10.30
C ASP A 26 -13.98 2.40 -10.52
N PRO A 27 -14.70 2.45 -11.66
CA PRO A 27 -15.68 3.50 -11.91
C PRO A 27 -16.96 3.32 -11.07
N GLU A 28 -17.26 2.09 -10.63
CA GLU A 28 -18.49 1.79 -9.88
C GLU A 28 -18.32 2.12 -8.38
N THR A 29 -17.15 1.85 -7.79
CA THR A 29 -16.90 2.07 -6.36
C THR A 29 -15.91 3.19 -6.10
N ARG A 30 -16.43 4.35 -5.64
CA ARG A 30 -15.64 5.55 -5.35
C ARG A 30 -14.43 5.24 -4.46
N GLY A 31 -13.25 5.57 -4.95
CA GLY A 31 -11.99 5.44 -4.21
C GLY A 31 -11.36 4.05 -4.23
N LEU A 32 -12.00 3.04 -4.83
CA LEU A 32 -11.38 1.74 -5.07
C LEU A 32 -10.51 1.79 -6.33
N SER A 33 -9.32 1.19 -6.23
CA SER A 33 -8.39 1.03 -7.34
C SER A 33 -7.57 -0.24 -7.16
N ILE A 34 -6.93 -0.70 -8.22
CA ILE A 34 -6.01 -1.84 -8.22
C ILE A 34 -4.67 -1.44 -8.82
N GLU A 35 -3.59 -1.79 -8.13
CA GLU A 35 -2.21 -1.43 -8.46
C GLU A 35 -1.36 -2.69 -8.69
N LEU A 36 -0.56 -2.69 -9.76
CA LEU A 36 0.41 -3.73 -10.07
C LEU A 36 1.69 -3.53 -9.24
N ILE A 37 1.85 -4.31 -8.18
CA ILE A 37 3.05 -4.28 -7.32
C ILE A 37 4.25 -4.88 -8.05
N ARG A 38 4.03 -6.02 -8.72
CA ARG A 38 5.00 -6.81 -9.51
C ARG A 38 4.26 -7.37 -10.71
N SER A 39 4.96 -7.81 -11.75
CA SER A 39 4.37 -8.24 -13.03
C SER A 39 3.26 -9.29 -12.90
N ASP A 40 3.27 -10.10 -11.85
CA ASP A 40 2.30 -11.12 -11.48
C ASP A 40 1.25 -10.66 -10.44
N ARG A 41 1.57 -9.67 -9.60
CA ARG A 41 0.83 -9.35 -8.36
C ARG A 41 0.13 -8.00 -8.42
N ARG A 42 -1.21 -8.04 -8.35
CA ARG A 42 -2.09 -6.89 -8.31
C ARG A 42 -2.72 -6.77 -6.92
N ARG A 43 -2.77 -5.57 -6.33
CA ARG A 43 -3.34 -5.31 -4.99
C ARG A 43 -4.43 -4.26 -5.05
N TRP A 44 -5.48 -4.49 -4.26
CA TRP A 44 -6.54 -3.54 -4.00
C TRP A 44 -6.06 -2.38 -3.12
N ILE A 45 -6.33 -1.16 -3.56
CA ILE A 45 -5.99 0.10 -2.89
C ILE A 45 -7.26 0.93 -2.78
N TYR A 46 -7.66 1.28 -1.56
CA TYR A 46 -8.72 2.24 -1.29
C TYR A 46 -8.10 3.59 -0.91
N ARG A 47 -8.49 4.67 -1.59
CA ARG A 47 -8.02 6.04 -1.33
C ARG A 47 -9.17 7.05 -1.41
N ARG A 48 -9.52 7.66 -0.27
CA ARG A 48 -10.53 8.73 -0.17
C ARG A 48 -10.03 9.85 0.75
N ARG A 49 -10.60 11.05 0.60
CA ARG A 49 -10.48 12.16 1.56
C ARG A 49 -11.67 12.07 2.51
N ILE A 50 -11.43 12.11 3.82
CA ILE A 50 -12.50 12.23 4.80
C ILE A 50 -13.02 13.68 4.74
N PRO A 51 -14.33 13.91 4.51
CA PRO A 51 -14.88 15.27 4.44
C PRO A 51 -14.68 16.04 5.75
N ALA A 52 -14.96 15.39 6.89
CA ALA A 52 -14.91 16.00 8.22
C ALA A 52 -13.51 16.48 8.65
N THR A 53 -12.44 15.74 8.33
CA THR A 53 -11.07 16.04 8.80
C THR A 53 -10.12 16.49 7.69
N ASN A 54 -10.56 16.46 6.43
CA ASN A 54 -9.75 16.69 5.23
C ASN A 54 -8.53 15.75 5.05
N VAL A 55 -8.37 14.74 5.90
CA VAL A 55 -7.30 13.75 5.81
C VAL A 55 -7.51 12.83 4.61
N ILE A 56 -6.46 12.62 3.81
CA ILE A 56 -6.46 11.60 2.76
C ILE A 56 -6.06 10.26 3.37
N VAL A 57 -7.02 9.34 3.43
CA VAL A 57 -6.81 7.98 3.91
C VAL A 57 -6.57 7.06 2.72
N THR A 58 -5.39 6.42 2.74
CA THR A 58 -5.05 5.29 1.86
C THR A 58 -4.99 4.02 2.70
N ILE A 59 -5.74 2.99 2.30
CA ILE A 59 -5.75 1.64 2.90
C ILE A 59 -5.41 0.62 1.81
N ARG A 60 -4.58 -0.36 2.18
CA ARG A 60 -4.15 -1.46 1.31
C ARG A 60 -4.97 -2.70 1.63
N GLY A 61 -5.71 -3.21 0.66
CA GLY A 61 -6.49 -4.44 0.76
C GLY A 61 -5.71 -5.67 0.35
N GLY A 62 -6.47 -6.72 0.01
CA GLY A 62 -5.96 -8.00 -0.46
C GLY A 62 -5.32 -7.98 -1.84
N ILE A 63 -4.99 -9.17 -2.34
CA ILE A 63 -4.30 -9.40 -3.60
C ILE A 63 -5.29 -10.08 -4.56
N PHE A 64 -5.36 -9.62 -5.80
CA PHE A 64 -6.12 -10.29 -6.86
C PHE A 64 -5.25 -11.44 -7.45
N PRO A 65 -5.81 -12.63 -7.74
CA PRO A 65 -7.25 -12.97 -7.74
C PRO A 65 -7.81 -13.48 -6.41
N ALA A 66 -7.01 -13.63 -5.35
CA ALA A 66 -7.45 -14.21 -4.07
C ALA A 66 -8.54 -13.39 -3.35
N VAL A 67 -8.66 -12.10 -3.67
CA VAL A 67 -9.82 -11.26 -3.35
C VAL A 67 -10.45 -10.84 -4.68
N SER A 68 -11.70 -11.23 -4.91
CA SER A 68 -12.42 -10.96 -6.15
C SER A 68 -12.79 -9.48 -6.28
N ILE A 69 -13.28 -9.07 -7.45
CA ILE A 69 -13.80 -7.71 -7.65
C ILE A 69 -15.01 -7.46 -6.73
N GLY A 70 -15.90 -8.44 -6.57
CA GLY A 70 -17.07 -8.34 -5.69
C GLY A 70 -16.68 -8.08 -4.23
N ASP A 71 -15.74 -8.87 -3.70
CA ASP A 71 -15.25 -8.73 -2.33
C ASP A 71 -14.54 -7.38 -2.12
N ALA A 72 -13.71 -6.97 -3.09
CA ALA A 72 -13.01 -5.69 -3.04
C ALA A 72 -13.97 -4.49 -3.06
N ARG A 73 -15.10 -4.62 -3.76
CA ARG A 73 -16.17 -3.62 -3.78
C ARG A 73 -16.96 -3.59 -2.49
N GLN A 74 -17.38 -4.73 -1.96
CA GLN A 74 -18.04 -4.80 -0.64
C GLN A 74 -17.16 -4.20 0.47
N TRP A 75 -15.87 -4.52 0.45
CA TRP A 75 -14.85 -3.92 1.32
C TRP A 75 -14.81 -2.39 1.16
N ALA A 76 -14.67 -1.87 -0.06
CA ALA A 76 -14.63 -0.43 -0.31
C ALA A 76 -15.96 0.29 0.01
N THR A 77 -17.12 -0.35 -0.17
CA THR A 77 -18.43 0.17 0.25
C THR A 77 -18.51 0.30 1.77
N THR A 78 -18.00 -0.69 2.51
CA THR A 78 -17.91 -0.65 3.97
C THR A 78 -17.01 0.50 4.45
N LEU A 79 -15.88 0.72 3.78
CA LEU A 79 -14.99 1.85 4.06
C LEU A 79 -15.60 3.20 3.67
N ASN A 80 -16.37 3.27 2.58
CA ASN A 80 -17.08 4.48 2.18
C ASN A 80 -18.11 4.87 3.25
N ALA A 81 -18.91 3.94 3.77
CA ALA A 81 -19.87 4.21 4.85
C ALA A 81 -19.20 4.84 6.10
N GLN A 82 -18.02 4.36 6.49
CA GLN A 82 -17.26 4.94 7.60
C GLN A 82 -16.74 6.36 7.28
N VAL A 83 -16.25 6.57 6.05
CA VAL A 83 -15.74 7.87 5.58
C VAL A 83 -16.85 8.92 5.48
N GLU A 84 -18.03 8.57 4.97
CA GLU A 84 -19.19 9.47 4.92
C GLU A 84 -19.71 9.80 6.33
N ALA A 85 -19.65 8.84 7.27
CA ALA A 85 -19.94 9.08 8.69
C ALA A 85 -18.85 9.90 9.43
N GLY A 86 -17.79 10.34 8.74
CA GLY A 86 -16.68 11.11 9.32
C GLY A 86 -15.72 10.30 10.20
N ILE A 87 -15.91 8.97 10.30
CA ILE A 87 -15.08 8.05 11.08
C ILE A 87 -13.81 7.74 10.27
N ASP A 88 -12.62 7.78 10.88
CA ASP A 88 -11.39 7.34 10.21
C ASP A 88 -11.37 5.79 10.10
N PRO A 89 -11.48 5.21 8.89
CA PRO A 89 -11.49 3.75 8.73
C PRO A 89 -10.17 3.07 9.11
N ARG A 90 -9.10 3.84 9.36
CA ARG A 90 -7.85 3.30 9.95
C ARG A 90 -8.01 2.87 11.39
N ALA A 91 -8.87 3.54 12.17
CA ALA A 91 -9.17 3.14 13.54
C ALA A 91 -9.87 1.78 13.59
N SER A 92 -10.83 1.56 12.69
CA SER A 92 -11.55 0.29 12.51
C SER A 92 -10.64 -0.86 12.06
N THR A 93 -9.61 -0.57 11.25
CA THR A 93 -8.77 -1.59 10.58
C THR A 93 -7.45 -1.86 11.34
N GLY A 94 -7.49 -1.89 12.67
CA GLY A 94 -6.30 -1.89 13.54
C GLY A 94 -5.37 -3.11 13.46
N ARG A 95 -5.61 -4.13 12.61
CA ARG A 95 -4.84 -5.39 12.65
C ARG A 95 -4.92 -6.25 11.35
N THR A 96 -4.20 -5.90 10.27
CA THR A 96 -3.67 -6.85 9.22
C THR A 96 -2.72 -6.17 8.20
N SER A 97 -1.70 -5.43 8.65
CA SER A 97 -0.57 -5.08 7.74
C SER A 97 0.77 -4.83 8.43
N ARG A 98 1.19 -5.73 9.35
CA ARG A 98 2.54 -5.71 9.93
C ARG A 98 3.57 -6.42 9.03
N ALA A 99 3.80 -5.87 7.83
CA ALA A 99 4.90 -6.25 6.94
C ALA A 99 5.68 -4.98 6.55
N ARG A 100 6.61 -4.53 7.40
CA ARG A 100 8.06 -4.77 7.27
C ARG A 100 8.66 -4.37 5.91
N SER A 101 9.10 -3.12 5.83
CA SER A 101 10.36 -2.74 5.17
C SER A 101 10.78 -1.31 5.56
N ARG A 102 10.93 -1.07 6.88
CA ARG A 102 11.57 0.16 7.39
C ARG A 102 13.09 -0.05 7.42
N THR A 103 13.72 -0.20 6.25
CA THR A 103 15.19 -0.26 6.13
C THR A 103 15.75 1.14 6.34
N ARG A 104 15.82 1.54 7.61
CA ARG A 104 16.51 2.73 8.06
C ARG A 104 17.87 2.28 8.57
N SER A 105 18.75 1.92 7.62
CA SER A 105 20.15 1.63 7.90
C SER A 105 20.83 2.93 8.34
N ILE A 106 20.94 3.12 9.64
CA ILE A 106 21.71 4.19 10.27
C ILE A 106 22.54 3.57 11.40
N SER A 107 23.79 4.02 11.51
CA SER A 107 24.79 3.61 12.50
C SER A 107 25.29 2.15 12.41
N THR A 108 26.57 1.86 12.62
CA THR A 108 27.80 2.68 12.58
C THR A 108 28.98 1.70 12.59
N LYS A 109 30.10 2.06 11.97
CA LYS A 109 31.43 1.73 12.52
C LYS A 109 32.48 2.67 11.94
N ALA A 110 32.67 3.79 12.64
CA ALA A 110 33.84 4.62 12.44
C ALA A 110 35.06 3.87 12.99
N THR A 111 35.91 3.36 12.11
CA THR A 111 37.18 2.72 12.49
C THR A 111 38.21 3.81 12.80
N SER A 112 38.05 4.45 13.96
CA SER A 112 39.01 5.40 14.49
C SER A 112 40.21 4.67 15.12
N ARG A 113 41.29 4.50 14.36
CA ARG A 113 42.65 4.59 14.91
C ARG A 113 42.97 6.09 15.13
N PRO A 114 43.94 6.51 15.95
CA PRO A 114 45.05 5.76 16.58
C PRO A 114 45.06 6.01 18.14
N ARG A 115 46.12 5.97 18.97
CA ARG A 115 47.58 5.68 18.88
C ARG A 115 48.15 5.42 20.31
N TRP A 116 49.36 4.83 20.40
CA TRP A 116 50.38 4.88 21.49
C TRP A 116 50.04 4.60 22.99
N ARG A 117 50.96 3.84 23.65
CA ARG A 117 51.78 4.24 24.84
C ARG A 117 51.82 3.27 26.06
N THR A 118 52.88 2.44 26.08
CA THR A 118 53.69 1.92 27.23
C THR A 118 53.13 1.06 28.40
N SER A 119 53.74 -0.14 28.53
CA SER A 119 54.44 -0.75 29.69
C SER A 119 53.81 -0.83 31.09
N LEU A 120 53.88 -2.02 31.73
CA LEU A 120 54.81 -2.33 32.84
C LEU A 120 54.73 -3.80 33.33
N SER A 121 55.88 -4.49 33.30
CA SER A 121 56.47 -5.43 34.29
C SER A 121 55.71 -6.59 34.97
N THR A 122 56.54 -7.47 35.59
CA THR A 122 56.22 -8.58 36.53
C THR A 122 55.78 -9.89 35.84
N ARG A 123 56.42 -11.06 36.07
CA ARG A 123 57.47 -11.45 37.04
C ARG A 123 58.48 -12.40 36.41
#